data_AF-A0A365H614-F1
#
_entry.id   AF-A0A365H614-F1
#
_cell.length_a   1.000
_cell.length_b   1.000
_cell.length_c   1.000
_cell.angle_alpha   90.00
_cell.angle_beta   90.00
_cell.angle_gamma   90.00
#
_symmetry.space_group_name_H-M   'P 1'
#
loop_
_entity.id
_entity.type
_entity.pdbx_description
1 polymer ?
#
loop_
_entity_poly.entity_id
_entity_poly.type
_entity_poly.pdbx_seq_one_letter_code
_entity_poly.pdbx_strand_id
1 'polypeptide(L)' 'MSVTEADVGQRVSLRRRLPSGEYSDVVGVLESWQDDVLRIRRRTGETVEVPRGIIVAGKVVPPAPPARR' A
#
# COMPACT_ATOMS: atom_id res chain seq x y z
N MET A 1 11.99 -2.73 6.16
CA MET A 1 11.55 -3.28 4.87
C MET A 1 10.83 -2.17 4.15
N SER A 2 11.17 -1.94 2.89
CA SER A 2 10.63 -0.88 2.04
C SER A 2 9.94 -1.57 0.88
N VAL A 3 8.76 -1.10 0.47
CA VAL A 3 8.08 -1.60 -0.73
C VAL A 3 8.81 -1.05 -1.96
N THR A 4 8.85 -1.81 -3.04
CA THR A 4 9.46 -1.48 -4.33
C THR A 4 8.53 -1.85 -5.48
N GLU A 5 8.90 -1.49 -6.70
CA GLU A 5 8.18 -1.88 -7.93
C GLU A 5 8.08 -3.40 -8.10
N ALA A 6 9.04 -4.17 -7.59
CA ALA A 6 9.00 -5.63 -7.62
C ALA A 6 7.87 -6.23 -6.76
N ASP A 7 7.26 -5.43 -5.88
CA ASP A 7 6.17 -5.86 -5.02
C ASP A 7 4.79 -5.68 -5.66
N VAL A 8 4.72 -5.27 -6.93
CA VAL A 8 3.47 -5.23 -7.70
C VAL A 8 2.83 -6.63 -7.72
N GLY A 9 1.53 -6.69 -7.47
CA GLY A 9 0.76 -7.91 -7.27
C GLY A 9 0.77 -8.44 -5.83
N GLN A 10 1.64 -7.93 -4.95
CA GLN A 10 1.68 -8.34 -3.55
C GLN A 10 0.81 -7.44 -2.67
N ARG A 11 0.39 -7.99 -1.52
CA ARG A 11 -0.30 -7.21 -0.49
C ARG A 11 0.74 -6.38 0.28
N VAL A 12 0.48 -5.09 0.38
CA VAL A 12 1.35 -4.13 1.04
C VAL A 12 0.57 -3.29 2.05
N SER A 13 1.30 -2.72 3.00
CA SER A 13 0.81 -1.70 3.93
C SER A 13 1.71 -0.49 3.79
N LEU A 14 1.11 0.62 3.37
CA LEU A 14 1.77 1.91 3.20
C LEU A 14 1.26 2.87 4.26
N ARG A 15 2.17 3.57 4.92
CA ARG A 15 1.86 4.70 5.78
C ARG A 15 2.18 5.97 5.01
N ARG A 16 1.15 6.81 4.80
CA ARG A 16 1.27 8.09 4.11
C ARG A 16 1.02 9.25 5.05
N ARG A 17 1.66 10.38 4.79
CA ARG A 17 1.39 11.66 5.45
C ARG A 17 0.27 12.39 4.71
N LEU A 18 -0.73 12.84 5.45
CA LEU A 18 -1.84 13.64 4.91
C LEU A 18 -1.46 15.13 4.90
N PRO A 19 -2.12 15.96 4.07
CA PRO A 19 -1.93 17.40 4.08
C PRO A 19 -2.22 18.05 5.45
N SER A 20 -3.10 17.44 6.26
CA SER A 20 -3.38 17.87 7.64
C SER A 20 -2.20 17.68 8.61
N GLY A 21 -1.13 16.99 8.20
CA GLY A 21 0.00 16.62 9.05
C GLY A 21 -0.18 15.28 9.76
N GLU A 22 -1.37 14.69 9.69
CA GLU A 22 -1.66 13.38 10.24
C GLU A 22 -1.10 12.25 9.36
N TYR A 23 -1.13 11.03 9.89
CA TYR A 23 -0.72 9.84 9.15
C TYR A 23 -1.93 8.94 8.90
N SER A 24 -1.94 8.33 7.73
CA SER A 24 -2.97 7.38 7.32
C SER A 24 -2.32 6.13 6.75
N ASP A 25 -2.83 4.97 7.14
CA ASP A 25 -2.37 3.68 6.63
C ASP A 25 -3.30 3.20 5.51
N VAL A 26 -2.70 2.73 4.42
CA VAL A 26 -3.37 2.10 3.28
C VAL A 26 -2.89 0.67 3.20
N VAL A 27 -3.83 -0.28 3.28
CA VAL A 27 -3.53 -1.70 3.15
C VAL A 27 -4.31 -2.27 1.97
N GLY A 28 -3.60 -2.93 1.07
CA GLY A 28 -4.19 -3.48 -0.14
C GLY A 28 -3.15 -4.15 -1.03
N VAL A 29 -3.55 -4.56 -2.21
CA VAL A 29 -2.64 -5.11 -3.23
C VAL A 29 -2.03 -3.95 -4.01
N LEU A 30 -0.71 -3.95 -4.20
CA LEU A 30 -0.04 -3.00 -5.07
C LEU A 30 -0.36 -3.36 -6.53
N GLU A 31 -1.27 -2.63 -7.17
CA GLU A 31 -1.66 -2.88 -8.57
C GLU A 31 -0.65 -2.31 -9.55
N SER A 32 -0.10 -1.14 -9.24
CA SER A 32 0.93 -0.52 -10.08
C SER A 32 1.84 0.35 -9.24
N TRP A 33 3.08 0.47 -9.69
CA TRP A 33 4.04 1.46 -9.24
C TRP A 33 4.65 2.07 -10.49
N GLN A 34 4.34 3.33 -10.74
CA GLN A 34 4.84 4.09 -11.89
C GLN A 34 4.63 5.58 -11.65
N ASP A 35 5.38 6.43 -12.35
CA ASP A 35 5.18 7.89 -12.30
C ASP A 35 5.23 8.47 -10.86
N ASP A 36 6.04 7.86 -9.99
CA ASP A 36 6.09 8.15 -8.54
C ASP A 36 4.73 8.05 -7.81
N VAL A 37 3.78 7.29 -8.35
CA VAL A 37 2.48 7.01 -7.76
C VAL A 37 2.27 5.50 -7.61
N LEU A 38 1.88 5.10 -6.40
CA LEU A 38 1.53 3.73 -6.08
C LEU A 38 0.01 3.59 -6.13
N ARG A 39 -0.50 2.65 -6.93
CA ARG A 39 -1.92 2.29 -6.95
C ARG A 39 -2.16 1.08 -6.08
N ILE A 40 -2.99 1.25 -5.05
CA ILE A 40 -3.31 0.21 -4.09
C ILE A 40 -4.78 -0.19 -4.20
N ARG A 41 -5.06 -1.44 -4.54
CA ARG A 41 -6.41 -2.01 -4.47
C ARG A 41 -6.71 -2.47 -3.05
N ARG A 42 -7.64 -1.80 -2.40
CA ARG A 42 -8.17 -2.21 -1.11
C ARG A 42 -9.01 -3.48 -1.27
N ARG A 43 -9.16 -4.21 -0.17
CA ARG A 43 -10.03 -5.40 -0.10
C ARG A 43 -11.49 -5.08 -0.47
N THR A 44 -11.92 -3.85 -0.27
CA THR A 44 -13.27 -3.36 -0.61
C THR A 44 -13.49 -3.19 -2.13
N GLY A 45 -12.45 -3.32 -2.95
CA GLY A 45 -12.53 -3.03 -4.38
C GLY A 45 -12.37 -1.54 -4.72
N GLU A 46 -11.91 -0.73 -3.78
CA GLU A 46 -11.51 0.66 -4.03
C GLU A 46 -10.03 0.70 -4.43
N THR A 47 -9.67 1.46 -5.45
CA THR A 47 -8.26 1.75 -5.76
C THR A 47 -7.88 3.11 -5.20
N VAL A 48 -6.80 3.14 -4.43
CA VAL A 48 -6.24 4.36 -3.82
C VAL A 48 -4.90 4.66 -4.46
N GLU A 49 -4.74 5.89 -4.94
CA GLU A 49 -3.47 6.39 -5.43
C GLU A 49 -2.70 7.06 -4.28
N VAL A 50 -1.43 6.69 -4.14
CA VAL A 50 -0.54 7.21 -3.09
C VAL A 50 0.73 7.74 -3.74
N PRO A 51 0.94 9.06 -3.80
CA PRO A 51 2.19 9.63 -4.25
C PRO A 51 3.36 9.17 -3.37
N ARG A 52 4.47 8.77 -3.99
CA ARG A 52 5.68 8.30 -3.31
C ARG A 52 6.24 9.34 -2.34
N GLY A 53 6.16 10.62 -2.70
CA GLY A 53 6.67 11.72 -1.89
C GLY A 53 6.00 11.89 -0.52
N ILE A 54 4.82 11.31 -0.30
CA ILE A 54 4.13 11.36 1.00
C ILE A 54 4.22 10.05 1.78
N ILE A 55 4.83 9.01 1.21
CA ILE A 55 5.00 7.72 1.88
C ILE A 55 6.15 7.83 2.88
N VAL A 56 5.84 7.58 4.15
CA VAL A 56 6.84 7.61 5.23
C VAL A 56 7.29 6.22 5.65
N ALA A 57 6.48 5.20 5.38
CA ALA A 57 6.85 3.81 5.57
C ALA A 57 6.03 2.92 4.62
N GLY A 58 6.60 1.81 4.20
CA GLY A 58 5.87 0.79 3.46
C GLY A 58 6.45 -0.57 3.76
N LYS A 59 5.60 -1.58 3.98
CA LYS A 59 6.02 -2.97 4.10
C LYS A 59 5.15 -3.89 3.27
N VAL A 60 5.76 -4.94 2.72
CA VAL A 60 5.02 -6.09 2.18
C VAL A 60 4.39 -6.84 3.35
N VAL A 61 3.13 -7.21 3.20
CA VAL A 61 2.36 -7.93 4.21
C VAL A 61 1.96 -9.27 3.63
N PRO A 62 2.29 -10.40 4.29
CA PRO A 62 1.82 -11.69 3.85
C PRO A 62 0.29 -11.71 3.76
N PRO A 63 -0.30 -12.52 2.85
CA PRO A 63 -1.73 -12.78 2.89
C PRO A 63 -2.12 -13.28 4.30
N ALA A 64 -3.30 -12.86 4.77
CA ALA A 64 -3.79 -13.30 6.06
C ALA A 64 -3.83 -14.85 6.08
N PRO A 65 -3.37 -15.50 7.17
CA PRO A 65 -3.44 -16.95 7.28
C PRO A 65 -4.87 -17.45 7.01
N PRO A 66 -5.05 -18.62 6.36
CA PRO A 66 -6.37 -19.20 6.20
C PRO A 66 -7.03 -19.36 7.58
N ALA A 67 -8.30 -19.00 7.67
CA ALA A 67 -9.06 -19.15 8.91
C ALA A 67 -9.01 -20.62 9.34
N ARG A 68 -8.51 -20.88 10.55
CA ARG A 68 -8.56 -22.22 11.15
C ARG A 68 -10.03 -22.57 11.37
N ARG A 69 -10.49 -23.64 10.72
CA ARG A 69 -11.78 -24.30 11.00
C ARG A 69 -11.62 -25.24 12.18
#